data_AF-A0A938KBR8-F1
#
_entry.id   AF-A0A938KBR8-F1
#
_cell.length_a   1.000
_cell.length_b   1.000
_cell.length_c   1.000
_cell.angle_alpha   90.00
_cell.angle_beta   90.00
_cell.angle_gamma   90.00
#
_symmetry.space_group_name_H-M   'P 1'
#
loop_
_entity.id
_entity.type
_entity.pdbx_description
1 polymer ?
#
loop_
_entity_poly.entity_id
_entity_poly.type
_entity_poly.pdbx_seq_one_letter_code
_entity_poly.pdbx_strand_id
1 'polypeptide(L)'
;MSSGTPNASLSVNASIPCVLFEDEHLLVVNKPAGLNTHAPAPYAGEGIYDWLRHREPRWADLAIVHRLDKETSGVLVFSKTPMASRSLTRQFAERQVRKEYILATDKPVKSRSATVVSRLVRAGERYVSRPGGLEKDRAETRFRLRIAREDHTFLEADPVTGRTHQIRVHAADQGFPILGDTLYGGSPAARLFLHSEALTLKHPVTSAPMTFRVEADFSDDVRLGLRSALIDPRTTNAYRLLHGASDGRAAWYVDRFGDYLLSQSEEPLSAAQHERLDEWMRQWSLRGVYHKALLRRVRQATTDESGPRLIAGEAAPEAFAVRENGVQYEIRFGEGYSVGLFLDQRENRRRFLTRHVGCGFPCCASALRRPEVLNTFAYTCGFSVCAAQSGARVTSLDLSKKYLEWGRRNFLLNGLQPEEHEFIYGDAVEWLRRLKRKNRMFDLVVLDPPTFSQSKPFGVFQVEKHLGRLVRECLPILKREGILFVSTNSARWPPEAFLETIKETMAISGRRIAHEHYAPQPTDFPVSRKEPAYLKTVWLRIE
;
A
#
# COMPACT_ATOMS: atom_id res chain seq x y z
N MET A 1 40.21 -19.43 20.43
CA MET A 1 40.03 -19.10 19.00
C MET A 1 38.63 -19.55 18.58
N SER A 2 38.00 -18.77 17.70
CA SER A 2 36.62 -18.91 17.20
C SER A 2 35.50 -18.38 18.11
N SER A 3 35.45 -17.06 18.22
CA SER A 3 34.25 -16.30 18.59
C SER A 3 33.38 -16.13 17.33
N GLY A 4 32.39 -17.01 17.16
CA GLY A 4 31.39 -16.88 16.11
C GLY A 4 30.43 -15.73 16.42
N THR A 5 30.44 -14.70 15.59
CA THR A 5 29.43 -13.64 15.60
C THR A 5 28.06 -14.23 15.19
N PRO A 6 26.99 -13.97 15.95
CA PRO A 6 25.66 -14.38 15.52
C PRO A 6 25.23 -13.43 14.41
N ASN A 7 25.22 -13.95 13.18
CA ASN A 7 24.63 -13.28 12.04
C ASN A 7 23.12 -13.33 12.23
N ALA A 8 22.56 -12.33 12.93
CA ALA A 8 21.14 -12.14 13.08
C ALA A 8 20.56 -11.74 11.72
N SER A 9 20.30 -12.72 10.86
CA SER A 9 19.33 -12.56 9.80
C SER A 9 18.00 -12.27 10.48
N LEU A 10 17.60 -11.00 10.50
CA LEU A 10 16.24 -10.59 10.79
C LEU A 10 15.35 -11.18 9.69
N SER A 11 15.03 -12.47 9.79
CA SER A 11 13.82 -12.99 9.18
C SER A 11 12.68 -12.27 9.91
N VAL A 12 12.19 -11.19 9.31
CA VAL A 12 10.91 -10.61 9.69
C VAL A 12 9.86 -11.65 9.31
N ASN A 13 9.77 -12.74 10.09
CA ASN A 13 8.67 -13.70 10.05
C ASN A 13 7.45 -13.04 10.70
N ALA A 14 7.04 -11.89 10.18
CA ALA A 14 5.75 -11.29 10.47
C ALA A 14 4.75 -11.98 9.55
N SER A 15 3.90 -12.83 10.13
CA SER A 15 2.75 -13.38 9.42
C SER A 15 1.92 -12.21 8.87
N ILE A 16 1.84 -12.07 7.55
CA ILE A 16 1.00 -11.05 6.94
C ILE A 16 -0.46 -11.33 7.32
N PRO A 17 -1.21 -10.36 7.90
CA PRO A 17 -2.52 -10.66 8.49
C PRO A 17 -3.52 -11.28 7.52
N CYS A 18 -3.46 -10.94 6.23
CA CYS A 18 -4.36 -11.49 5.22
C CYS A 18 -4.00 -12.91 4.75
N VAL A 19 -2.84 -13.48 5.09
CA VAL A 19 -2.45 -14.83 4.65
C VAL A 19 -3.12 -15.89 5.52
N LEU A 20 -3.92 -16.75 4.88
CA LEU A 20 -4.66 -17.83 5.53
C LEU A 20 -3.90 -19.16 5.48
N PHE A 21 -3.21 -19.41 4.38
CA PHE A 21 -2.47 -20.64 4.15
C PHE A 21 -1.38 -20.41 3.10
N GLU A 22 -0.23 -21.03 3.29
CA GLU A 22 0.86 -21.06 2.33
C GLU A 22 1.58 -22.42 2.39
N ASP A 23 1.80 -23.02 1.23
CA ASP A 23 2.73 -24.12 1.04
C ASP A 23 3.64 -23.86 -0.17
N GLU A 24 4.30 -24.88 -0.72
CA GLU A 24 5.15 -24.75 -1.90
C GLU A 24 4.38 -24.33 -3.16
N HIS A 25 3.09 -24.69 -3.26
CA HIS A 25 2.30 -24.62 -4.49
C HIS A 25 1.16 -23.60 -4.44
N LEU A 26 0.65 -23.27 -3.26
CA LEU A 26 -0.53 -22.46 -3.02
C LEU A 26 -0.22 -21.29 -2.08
N LEU A 27 -0.87 -20.16 -2.35
CA LEU A 27 -1.03 -19.07 -1.41
C LEU A 27 -2.51 -18.71 -1.32
N VAL A 28 -3.08 -18.80 -0.13
CA VAL A 28 -4.49 -18.47 0.14
C VAL A 28 -4.54 -17.25 1.05
N VAL A 29 -5.35 -16.26 0.66
CA VAL A 29 -5.49 -15.00 1.39
C VAL A 29 -6.94 -14.63 1.63
N ASN A 30 -7.19 -13.89 2.70
CA ASN A 30 -8.41 -13.14 2.92
C ASN A 30 -8.27 -11.77 2.25
N LYS A 31 -8.83 -11.60 1.05
CA LYS A 31 -8.80 -10.30 0.38
C LYS A 31 -9.72 -9.32 1.13
N PRO A 32 -9.26 -8.15 1.59
CA PRO A 32 -10.14 -7.14 2.16
C PRO A 32 -11.07 -6.55 1.07
N ALA A 33 -12.20 -5.97 1.48
CA ALA A 33 -13.03 -5.18 0.57
C ALA A 33 -12.34 -3.86 0.20
N GLY A 34 -12.74 -3.27 -0.93
CA GLY A 34 -12.15 -2.05 -1.46
C GLY A 34 -10.82 -2.24 -2.19
N LEU A 35 -10.21 -3.43 -2.14
CA LEU A 35 -8.96 -3.75 -2.84
C LEU A 35 -9.22 -4.59 -4.09
N ASN A 36 -8.64 -4.22 -5.23
CA ASN A 36 -8.75 -5.02 -6.45
C ASN A 36 -7.98 -6.35 -6.31
N THR A 37 -8.36 -7.35 -7.11
CA THR A 37 -7.52 -8.56 -7.22
C THR A 37 -6.17 -8.24 -7.86
N HIS A 38 -6.16 -7.44 -8.93
CA HIS A 38 -4.96 -6.96 -9.65
C HIS A 38 -5.15 -5.47 -9.99
N ALA A 39 -4.06 -4.77 -10.29
CA ALA A 39 -4.08 -3.37 -10.66
C ALA A 39 -5.04 -3.12 -11.84
N PRO A 40 -5.98 -2.16 -11.73
CA PRO A 40 -7.03 -1.97 -12.73
C PRO A 40 -6.55 -1.22 -13.98
N ALA A 41 -5.41 -0.54 -13.91
CA ALA A 41 -4.80 0.23 -15.00
C ALA A 41 -3.31 0.46 -14.68
N PRO A 42 -2.48 0.83 -15.66
CA PRO A 42 -1.12 1.30 -15.40
C PRO A 42 -1.10 2.44 -14.38
N TYR A 43 -0.09 2.46 -13.52
CA TYR A 43 0.13 3.48 -12.47
C TYR A 43 -0.98 3.63 -11.42
N ALA A 44 -2.05 2.83 -11.50
CA ALA A 44 -3.04 2.73 -10.45
C ALA A 44 -2.43 2.05 -9.20
N GLY A 45 -3.11 2.16 -8.06
CA GLY A 45 -2.75 1.42 -6.87
C GLY A 45 -2.75 -0.09 -7.11
N GLU A 46 -1.87 -0.80 -6.41
CA GLU A 46 -1.74 -2.26 -6.50
C GLU A 46 -3.04 -2.97 -6.11
N GLY A 47 -3.36 -4.07 -6.80
CA GLY A 47 -4.26 -5.08 -6.27
C GLY A 47 -3.55 -5.97 -5.27
N ILE A 48 -4.29 -6.84 -4.57
CA ILE A 48 -3.68 -7.80 -3.62
C ILE A 48 -2.64 -8.69 -4.30
N TYR A 49 -2.85 -9.04 -5.58
CA TYR A 49 -1.91 -9.82 -6.39
C TYR A 49 -0.57 -9.10 -6.55
N ASP A 50 -0.59 -7.85 -7.05
CA ASP A 50 0.62 -7.07 -7.31
C ASP A 50 1.35 -6.77 -6.00
N TRP A 51 0.58 -6.40 -4.97
CA TRP A 51 1.10 -6.13 -3.63
C TRP A 51 1.84 -7.33 -3.03
N LEU A 52 1.28 -8.55 -3.12
CA LEU A 52 1.95 -9.77 -2.66
C LEU A 52 3.24 -10.03 -3.46
N ARG A 53 3.16 -9.98 -4.80
CA ARG A 53 4.29 -10.27 -5.70
C ARG A 53 5.48 -9.33 -5.52
N HIS A 54 5.23 -8.07 -5.15
CA HIS A 54 6.28 -7.08 -4.92
C HIS A 54 6.79 -7.05 -3.47
N ARG A 55 6.13 -7.77 -2.56
CA ARG A 55 6.49 -7.78 -1.14
C ARG A 55 7.59 -8.78 -0.83
N GLU A 56 7.46 -10.00 -1.32
CA GLU A 56 8.35 -11.11 -1.00
C GLU A 56 8.87 -11.80 -2.27
N PRO A 57 10.18 -12.08 -2.39
CA PRO A 57 10.73 -12.81 -3.54
C PRO A 57 10.07 -14.17 -3.79
N ARG A 58 9.71 -14.89 -2.72
CA ARG A 58 9.03 -16.21 -2.80
C ARG A 58 7.61 -16.15 -3.40
N TRP A 59 7.06 -14.95 -3.57
CA TRP A 59 5.78 -14.70 -4.21
C TRP A 59 5.93 -14.06 -5.59
N ALA A 60 7.16 -13.90 -6.10
CA ALA A 60 7.40 -13.26 -7.38
C ALA A 60 6.69 -13.99 -8.55
N ASP A 61 6.43 -15.29 -8.46
CA ASP A 61 5.83 -16.11 -9.51
C ASP A 61 4.35 -16.46 -9.28
N LEU A 62 3.66 -15.72 -8.40
CA LEU A 62 2.21 -15.95 -8.21
C LEU A 62 1.45 -15.82 -9.54
N ALA A 63 0.46 -16.69 -9.75
CA ALA A 63 -0.49 -16.59 -10.85
C ALA A 63 -1.95 -16.56 -10.37
N ILE A 64 -2.75 -15.74 -11.04
CA ILE A 64 -4.18 -15.57 -10.80
C ILE A 64 -4.95 -16.71 -11.45
N VAL A 65 -5.67 -17.51 -10.66
CA VAL A 65 -6.54 -18.60 -11.15
C VAL A 65 -8.03 -18.26 -11.04
N HIS A 66 -8.38 -17.35 -10.15
CA HIS A 66 -9.71 -16.77 -10.02
C HIS A 66 -9.62 -15.35 -9.43
N ARG A 67 -10.72 -14.60 -9.45
CA ARG A 67 -10.75 -13.20 -9.00
C ARG A 67 -11.99 -12.92 -8.18
N LEU A 68 -11.84 -12.03 -7.22
CA LEU A 68 -12.96 -11.36 -6.54
C LEU A 68 -13.06 -9.92 -7.04
N ASP A 69 -14.30 -9.41 -7.12
CA ASP A 69 -14.56 -8.01 -7.40
C ASP A 69 -13.96 -7.12 -6.29
N LYS A 70 -13.68 -5.85 -6.61
CA LYS A 70 -13.04 -4.88 -5.70
C LYS A 70 -13.71 -4.85 -4.32
N GLU A 71 -15.05 -4.72 -4.30
CA GLU A 71 -15.84 -4.57 -3.08
C GLU A 71 -16.16 -5.89 -2.37
N THR A 72 -15.93 -7.04 -3.03
CA THR A 72 -16.14 -8.36 -2.42
C THR A 72 -14.90 -8.74 -1.60
N SER A 73 -15.07 -9.08 -0.32
CA SER A 73 -13.96 -9.61 0.50
C SER A 73 -13.98 -11.14 0.57
N GLY A 74 -12.95 -11.74 1.17
CA GLY A 74 -12.92 -13.16 1.50
C GLY A 74 -11.86 -13.96 0.78
N VAL A 75 -12.04 -15.27 0.79
CA VAL A 75 -11.03 -16.27 0.40
C VAL A 75 -10.67 -16.15 -1.08
N LEU A 76 -9.38 -15.93 -1.36
CA LEU A 76 -8.79 -15.89 -2.69
C LEU A 76 -7.56 -16.82 -2.70
N VAL A 77 -7.34 -17.55 -3.79
CA VAL A 77 -6.20 -18.47 -3.93
C VAL A 77 -5.37 -18.08 -5.15
N PHE A 78 -4.06 -18.13 -4.96
CA PHE A 78 -3.05 -17.99 -5.99
C PHE A 78 -2.24 -19.28 -6.09
N SER A 79 -1.78 -19.59 -7.30
CA SER A 79 -0.78 -20.63 -7.50
C SER A 79 0.63 -20.03 -7.44
N LYS A 80 1.56 -20.75 -6.81
CA LYS A 80 2.99 -20.40 -6.73
C LYS A 80 3.86 -21.11 -7.76
N THR A 81 3.33 -22.15 -8.42
CA THR A 81 4.07 -22.94 -9.42
C THR A 81 3.28 -23.14 -10.71
N PRO A 82 3.94 -23.34 -11.87
CA PRO A 82 3.26 -23.61 -13.14
C PRO A 82 2.37 -24.87 -13.11
N MET A 83 2.79 -25.91 -12.38
CA MET A 83 2.00 -27.12 -12.18
C MET A 83 0.72 -26.83 -11.39
N ALA A 84 0.84 -26.09 -10.28
CA ALA A 84 -0.31 -25.67 -9.49
C ALA A 84 -1.28 -24.81 -10.29
N SER A 85 -0.76 -23.89 -11.10
CA SER A 85 -1.56 -23.06 -12.00
C SER A 85 -2.38 -23.92 -12.96
N ARG A 86 -1.75 -24.86 -13.68
CA ARG A 86 -2.45 -25.79 -14.59
C ARG A 86 -3.54 -26.60 -13.89
N SER A 87 -3.24 -27.16 -12.71
CA SER A 87 -4.20 -27.95 -11.94
C SER A 87 -5.40 -27.12 -11.49
N LEU A 88 -5.16 -25.95 -10.89
CA LEU A 88 -6.24 -25.08 -10.42
C LEU A 88 -7.07 -24.54 -11.58
N THR A 89 -6.46 -24.07 -12.67
CA THR A 89 -7.20 -23.63 -13.87
C THR A 89 -8.14 -24.71 -14.37
N ARG A 90 -7.68 -25.98 -14.41
CA ARG A 90 -8.51 -27.13 -14.75
C ARG A 90 -9.67 -27.32 -13.76
N GLN A 91 -9.39 -27.33 -12.45
CA GLN A 91 -10.42 -27.51 -11.42
C GLN A 91 -11.50 -26.42 -11.48
N PHE A 92 -11.13 -25.16 -11.73
CA PHE A 92 -12.08 -24.06 -11.92
C PHE A 92 -12.88 -24.22 -13.21
N ALA A 93 -12.24 -24.59 -14.33
CA ALA A 93 -12.91 -24.79 -15.62
C ALA A 93 -13.90 -25.97 -15.59
N GLU A 94 -13.51 -27.08 -14.95
CA GLU A 94 -14.30 -28.29 -14.77
C GLU A 94 -15.32 -28.19 -13.60
N ARG A 95 -15.44 -27.01 -12.96
CA ARG A 95 -16.37 -26.73 -11.85
C ARG A 95 -16.21 -27.68 -10.64
N GLN A 96 -14.98 -28.14 -10.40
CA GLN A 96 -14.64 -29.00 -9.25
C GLN A 96 -14.39 -28.19 -7.97
N VAL A 97 -14.17 -26.88 -8.12
CA VAL A 97 -14.02 -25.95 -6.99
C VAL A 97 -15.38 -25.52 -6.49
N ARG A 98 -15.65 -25.73 -5.20
CA ARG A 98 -16.86 -25.25 -4.52
C ARG A 98 -16.58 -23.88 -3.90
N LYS A 99 -17.41 -22.89 -4.21
CA LYS A 99 -17.29 -21.53 -3.68
C LYS A 99 -18.54 -21.23 -2.86
N GLU A 100 -18.37 -20.83 -1.63
CA GLU A 100 -19.47 -20.46 -0.73
C GLU A 100 -19.33 -18.99 -0.37
N TYR A 101 -20.33 -18.21 -0.74
CA TYR A 101 -20.43 -16.80 -0.38
C TYR A 101 -21.51 -16.61 0.67
N ILE A 102 -21.34 -15.58 1.49
CA ILE A 102 -22.38 -15.06 2.37
C ILE A 102 -22.70 -13.63 1.95
N LEU A 103 -24.00 -13.30 1.91
CA LEU A 103 -24.49 -11.96 1.65
C LEU A 103 -25.55 -11.56 2.66
N ALA A 104 -25.77 -10.25 2.81
CA ALA A 104 -26.88 -9.71 3.61
C ALA A 104 -27.77 -8.79 2.78
N THR A 105 -29.07 -8.79 3.10
CA THR A 105 -30.09 -7.92 2.52
C THR A 105 -31.02 -7.40 3.63
N ASP A 106 -31.59 -6.20 3.45
CA ASP A 106 -32.68 -5.66 4.26
C ASP A 106 -34.07 -5.96 3.66
N LYS A 107 -34.12 -6.71 2.56
CA LYS A 107 -35.38 -7.06 1.90
C LYS A 107 -35.90 -8.42 2.35
N PRO A 108 -37.22 -8.61 2.40
CA PRO A 108 -37.80 -9.90 2.75
C PRO A 108 -37.44 -10.97 1.72
N VAL A 109 -36.95 -12.11 2.20
CA VAL A 109 -36.65 -13.29 1.37
C VAL A 109 -37.81 -14.26 1.43
N LYS A 110 -38.51 -14.45 0.31
CA LYS A 110 -39.74 -15.25 0.25
C LYS A 110 -39.52 -16.77 0.34
N SER A 111 -38.35 -17.25 -0.09
CA SER A 111 -38.05 -18.68 -0.20
C SER A 111 -36.79 -19.05 0.57
N ARG A 112 -36.80 -20.18 1.29
CA ARG A 112 -35.62 -20.70 2.00
C ARG A 112 -34.47 -21.10 1.07
N SER A 113 -34.77 -21.39 -0.20
CA SER A 113 -33.80 -21.65 -1.24
C SER A 113 -34.30 -21.17 -2.59
N ALA A 114 -33.40 -20.70 -3.45
CA ALA A 114 -33.71 -20.31 -4.82
C ALA A 114 -32.53 -20.70 -5.74
N THR A 115 -32.83 -21.13 -6.96
CA THR A 115 -31.81 -21.31 -8.01
C THR A 115 -32.14 -20.35 -9.14
N VAL A 116 -31.19 -19.47 -9.48
CA VAL A 116 -31.35 -18.46 -10.52
C VAL A 116 -30.45 -18.82 -11.67
N VAL A 117 -31.02 -18.98 -12.86
CA VAL A 117 -30.30 -19.27 -14.11
C VAL A 117 -30.64 -18.19 -15.13
N SER A 118 -29.62 -17.50 -15.62
CA SER A 118 -29.79 -16.49 -16.68
C SER A 118 -28.50 -16.30 -17.48
N ARG A 119 -28.55 -15.45 -18.50
CA ARG A 119 -27.36 -14.90 -19.16
C ARG A 119 -27.15 -13.47 -18.69
N LEU A 120 -25.90 -13.12 -18.36
CA LEU A 120 -25.55 -11.78 -17.93
C LEU A 120 -24.98 -10.97 -19.08
N VAL A 121 -25.62 -9.85 -19.40
CA VAL A 121 -25.21 -8.96 -20.50
C VAL A 121 -24.77 -7.62 -19.92
N ARG A 122 -23.62 -7.10 -20.38
CA ARG A 122 -23.12 -5.79 -19.95
C ARG A 122 -24.02 -4.68 -20.47
N ALA A 123 -24.40 -3.75 -19.60
CA ALA A 123 -25.19 -2.56 -19.89
C ALA A 123 -24.57 -1.36 -19.16
N GLY A 124 -23.64 -0.67 -19.82
CA GLY A 124 -22.84 0.40 -19.20
C GLY A 124 -21.89 -0.14 -18.13
N GLU A 125 -22.01 0.38 -16.91
CA GLU A 125 -21.22 -0.02 -15.74
C GLU A 125 -21.79 -1.25 -15.00
N ARG A 126 -22.99 -1.71 -15.35
CA ARG A 126 -23.66 -2.87 -14.74
C ARG A 126 -23.84 -4.03 -15.71
N TYR A 127 -24.28 -5.16 -15.17
CA TYR A 127 -24.75 -6.33 -15.93
C TYR A 127 -26.25 -6.53 -15.69
N VAL A 128 -26.97 -7.03 -16.68
CA VAL A 128 -28.41 -7.31 -16.57
C VAL A 128 -28.70 -8.79 -16.84
N SER A 129 -29.63 -9.34 -16.07
CA SER A 129 -30.17 -10.69 -16.27
C SER A 129 -31.02 -10.72 -17.54
N ARG A 130 -30.75 -11.65 -18.45
CA ARG A 130 -31.56 -11.91 -19.65
C ARG A 130 -31.88 -13.41 -19.75
N PRO A 131 -33.11 -13.78 -20.14
CA PRO A 131 -33.43 -15.18 -20.41
C PRO A 131 -32.71 -15.68 -21.66
N GLY A 132 -32.47 -17.00 -21.72
CA GLY A 132 -31.86 -17.68 -22.86
C GLY A 132 -30.37 -17.37 -23.09
N GLY A 133 -29.75 -18.11 -24.00
CA GLY A 133 -28.33 -18.00 -24.33
C GLY A 133 -27.70 -19.36 -24.65
N LEU A 134 -26.45 -19.35 -25.12
CA LEU A 134 -25.66 -20.57 -25.25
C LEU A 134 -25.23 -21.06 -23.85
N GLU A 135 -24.96 -22.35 -23.68
CA GLU A 135 -24.48 -22.92 -22.40
C GLU A 135 -23.21 -22.21 -21.89
N LYS A 136 -22.34 -21.76 -22.82
CA LYS A 136 -21.14 -20.97 -22.51
C LYS A 136 -21.43 -19.58 -21.94
N ASP A 137 -22.67 -19.08 -22.02
CA ASP A 137 -23.11 -17.78 -21.51
C ASP A 137 -23.95 -17.91 -20.22
N ARG A 138 -24.23 -19.16 -19.80
CA ARG A 138 -25.00 -19.47 -18.60
C ARG A 138 -24.34 -18.89 -17.37
N ALA A 139 -25.17 -18.30 -16.52
CA ALA A 139 -24.90 -17.90 -15.15
C ALA A 139 -25.90 -18.61 -14.24
N GLU A 140 -25.42 -19.38 -13.27
CA GLU A 140 -26.24 -20.09 -12.28
C GLU A 140 -25.75 -19.81 -10.86
N THR A 141 -26.64 -19.32 -10.01
CA THR A 141 -26.39 -19.13 -8.57
C THR A 141 -27.48 -19.82 -7.76
N ARG A 142 -27.06 -20.55 -6.73
CA ARG A 142 -27.96 -21.17 -5.75
C ARG A 142 -27.91 -20.37 -4.47
N PHE A 143 -29.06 -19.87 -4.02
CA PHE A 143 -29.21 -19.17 -2.77
C PHE A 143 -29.86 -20.07 -1.72
N ARG A 144 -29.42 -19.93 -0.48
CA ARG A 144 -30.04 -20.56 0.69
C ARG A 144 -30.10 -19.55 1.83
N LEU A 145 -31.28 -19.41 2.43
CA LEU A 145 -31.46 -18.62 3.64
C LEU A 145 -30.64 -19.27 4.77
N ARG A 146 -29.74 -18.50 5.39
CA ARG A 146 -28.94 -18.97 6.54
C ARG A 146 -29.55 -18.53 7.86
N ILE A 147 -29.76 -17.22 8.01
CA ILE A 147 -30.35 -16.64 9.22
C ILE A 147 -31.09 -15.35 8.87
N ALA A 148 -32.29 -15.18 9.41
CA ALA A 148 -33.02 -13.92 9.41
C ALA A 148 -32.89 -13.28 10.79
N ARG A 149 -32.42 -12.04 10.84
CA ARG A 149 -32.41 -11.18 12.04
C ARG A 149 -33.40 -10.03 11.83
N GLU A 150 -33.70 -9.27 12.87
CA GLU A 150 -34.66 -8.14 12.79
C GLU A 150 -34.28 -7.13 11.70
N ASP A 151 -32.99 -6.77 11.59
CA ASP A 151 -32.55 -5.75 10.64
C ASP A 151 -32.07 -6.31 9.29
N HIS A 152 -31.58 -7.56 9.28
CA HIS A 152 -30.87 -8.14 8.13
C HIS A 152 -31.18 -9.62 7.94
N THR A 153 -31.35 -10.02 6.67
CA THR A 153 -31.41 -11.42 6.27
C THR A 153 -30.10 -11.82 5.61
N PHE A 154 -29.49 -12.89 6.10
CA PHE A 154 -28.26 -13.47 5.59
C PHE A 154 -28.55 -14.69 4.72
N LEU A 155 -27.96 -14.70 3.53
CA LEU A 155 -28.09 -15.79 2.55
C LEU A 155 -26.72 -16.32 2.15
N GLU A 156 -26.62 -17.64 2.11
CA GLU A 156 -25.54 -18.31 1.39
C GLU A 156 -25.79 -18.20 -0.12
N ALA A 157 -24.73 -17.99 -0.89
CA ALA A 157 -24.73 -18.01 -2.34
C ALA A 157 -23.63 -18.94 -2.86
N ASP A 158 -24.02 -19.95 -3.64
CA ASP A 158 -23.14 -20.88 -4.33
C ASP A 158 -23.20 -20.60 -5.84
N PRO A 159 -22.25 -19.82 -6.39
CA PRO A 159 -22.19 -19.53 -7.82
C PRO A 159 -21.57 -20.72 -8.57
N VAL A 160 -22.43 -21.55 -9.18
CA VAL A 160 -22.03 -22.71 -9.99
C VAL A 160 -21.16 -22.29 -11.18
N THR A 161 -21.44 -21.13 -11.74
CA THR A 161 -20.62 -20.46 -12.75
C THR A 161 -19.85 -19.27 -12.16
N GLY A 162 -18.91 -18.67 -12.90
CA GLY A 162 -18.09 -17.55 -12.42
C GLY A 162 -18.18 -16.31 -13.30
N ARG A 163 -19.35 -15.67 -13.40
CA ARG A 163 -19.50 -14.42 -14.16
C ARG A 163 -19.32 -13.17 -13.29
N THR A 164 -18.85 -12.09 -13.91
CA THR A 164 -18.73 -10.78 -13.26
C THR A 164 -20.07 -10.35 -12.67
N HIS A 165 -20.06 -9.90 -11.41
CA HIS A 165 -21.24 -9.46 -10.65
C HIS A 165 -22.38 -10.49 -10.54
N GLN A 166 -22.14 -11.78 -10.81
CA GLN A 166 -23.21 -12.78 -10.93
C GLN A 166 -24.17 -12.83 -9.73
N ILE A 167 -23.61 -12.97 -8.53
CA ILE A 167 -24.39 -13.06 -7.29
C ILE A 167 -25.21 -11.78 -7.10
N ARG A 168 -24.58 -10.62 -7.34
CA ARG A 168 -25.20 -9.29 -7.18
C ARG A 168 -26.40 -9.10 -8.11
N VAL A 169 -26.24 -9.45 -9.39
CA VAL A 169 -27.31 -9.38 -10.40
C VAL A 169 -28.44 -10.32 -10.03
N HIS A 170 -28.14 -11.58 -9.69
CA HIS A 170 -29.16 -12.58 -9.36
C HIS A 170 -29.90 -12.25 -8.06
N ALA A 171 -29.23 -11.73 -7.04
CA ALA A 171 -29.87 -11.31 -5.80
C ALA A 171 -30.87 -10.16 -6.04
N ALA A 172 -30.47 -9.17 -6.86
CA ALA A 172 -31.36 -8.07 -7.24
C ALA A 172 -32.55 -8.54 -8.11
N ASP A 173 -32.32 -9.45 -9.05
CA ASP A 173 -33.35 -10.05 -9.92
C ASP A 173 -34.42 -10.82 -9.12
N GLN A 174 -34.02 -11.41 -7.98
CA GLN A 174 -34.93 -12.09 -7.06
C GLN A 174 -35.59 -11.15 -6.03
N GLY A 175 -35.32 -9.84 -6.10
CA GLY A 175 -35.93 -8.84 -5.23
C GLY A 175 -35.26 -8.67 -3.86
N PHE A 176 -34.06 -9.23 -3.67
CA PHE A 176 -33.25 -9.06 -2.46
C PHE A 176 -31.85 -8.52 -2.76
N PRO A 177 -31.73 -7.29 -3.30
CA PRO A 177 -30.42 -6.71 -3.57
C PRO A 177 -29.55 -6.68 -2.31
N ILE A 178 -28.24 -6.82 -2.51
CA ILE A 178 -27.25 -6.93 -1.43
C ILE A 178 -27.07 -5.57 -0.76
N LEU A 179 -26.98 -5.52 0.56
CA LEU A 179 -26.69 -4.30 1.32
C LEU A 179 -25.37 -3.65 0.87
N GLY A 180 -25.41 -2.31 0.74
CA GLY A 180 -24.32 -1.49 0.22
C GLY A 180 -24.02 -1.65 -1.27
N ASP A 181 -24.86 -2.39 -2.02
CA ASP A 181 -24.70 -2.51 -3.47
C ASP A 181 -25.27 -1.30 -4.20
N THR A 182 -24.39 -0.33 -4.48
CA THR A 182 -24.73 0.91 -5.18
C THR A 182 -25.09 0.72 -6.66
N LEU A 183 -24.77 -0.41 -7.28
CA LEU A 183 -25.06 -0.67 -8.69
C LEU A 183 -26.37 -1.43 -8.92
N TYR A 184 -26.79 -2.21 -7.92
CA TYR A 184 -27.90 -3.15 -8.05
C TYR A 184 -29.06 -2.88 -7.09
N GLY A 185 -29.14 -1.66 -6.54
CA GLY A 185 -30.29 -1.19 -5.76
C GLY A 185 -30.29 -1.65 -4.31
N GLY A 186 -29.13 -1.98 -3.76
CA GLY A 186 -28.96 -2.26 -2.34
C GLY A 186 -29.15 -1.00 -1.50
N SER A 187 -29.74 -1.14 -0.32
CA SER A 187 -29.80 -0.03 0.64
C SER A 187 -28.38 0.39 1.05
N PRO A 188 -28.13 1.69 1.30
CA PRO A 188 -26.80 2.17 1.69
C PRO A 188 -26.26 1.45 2.93
N ALA A 189 -24.99 1.07 2.88
CA ALA A 189 -24.26 0.51 4.01
C ALA A 189 -22.80 0.98 3.94
N ALA A 190 -22.01 0.72 4.98
CA ALA A 190 -20.59 1.06 5.00
C ALA A 190 -19.80 0.40 3.85
N ARG A 191 -20.31 -0.71 3.32
CA ARG A 191 -19.67 -1.56 2.31
C ARG A 191 -20.64 -2.46 1.59
N LEU A 192 -20.17 -3.14 0.54
CA LEU A 192 -20.89 -4.28 -0.02
C LEU A 192 -20.87 -5.45 0.97
N PHE A 193 -22.05 -5.91 1.38
CA PHE A 193 -22.22 -7.07 2.28
C PHE A 193 -22.22 -8.37 1.45
N LEU A 194 -21.12 -8.60 0.74
CA LEU A 194 -20.84 -9.83 0.00
C LEU A 194 -19.43 -10.30 0.34
N HIS A 195 -19.32 -11.56 0.76
CA HIS A 195 -18.08 -12.15 1.22
C HIS A 195 -17.91 -13.57 0.69
N SER A 196 -16.74 -13.89 0.14
CA SER A 196 -16.33 -15.24 -0.26
C SER A 196 -15.90 -16.01 1.00
N GLU A 197 -16.87 -16.60 1.71
CA GLU A 197 -16.70 -17.19 3.03
C GLU A 197 -15.86 -18.46 3.01
N ALA A 198 -16.07 -19.35 2.02
CA ALA A 198 -15.29 -20.57 1.90
C ALA A 198 -14.96 -20.96 0.46
N LEU A 199 -13.79 -21.58 0.30
CA LEU A 199 -13.32 -22.14 -0.96
C LEU A 199 -12.84 -23.57 -0.71
N THR A 200 -13.43 -24.53 -1.43
CA THR A 200 -13.00 -25.93 -1.40
C THR A 200 -12.43 -26.34 -2.75
N LEU A 201 -11.21 -26.88 -2.75
CA LEU A 201 -10.45 -27.33 -3.92
C LEU A 201 -9.67 -28.61 -3.61
N LYS A 202 -9.09 -29.25 -4.63
CA LYS A 202 -8.12 -30.33 -4.43
C LYS A 202 -6.70 -29.77 -4.51
N HIS A 203 -5.85 -30.14 -3.55
CA HIS A 203 -4.44 -29.74 -3.57
C HIS A 203 -3.79 -30.17 -4.90
N PRO A 204 -3.05 -29.29 -5.60
CA PRO A 204 -2.56 -29.57 -6.95
C PRO A 204 -1.68 -30.81 -7.11
N VAL A 205 -1.00 -31.25 -6.05
CA VAL A 205 -0.09 -32.42 -6.08
C VAL A 205 -0.74 -33.64 -5.45
N THR A 206 -1.21 -33.49 -4.22
CA THR A 206 -1.69 -34.63 -3.42
C THR A 206 -3.13 -35.01 -3.77
N SER A 207 -3.84 -34.17 -4.52
CA SER A 207 -5.28 -34.29 -4.82
C SER A 207 -6.18 -34.35 -3.58
N ALA A 208 -5.62 -34.13 -2.38
CA ALA A 208 -6.36 -34.09 -1.13
C ALA A 208 -7.34 -32.92 -1.13
N PRO A 209 -8.59 -33.09 -0.66
CA PRO A 209 -9.54 -32.00 -0.54
C PRO A 209 -9.06 -31.00 0.54
N MET A 210 -9.16 -29.72 0.23
CA MET A 210 -8.82 -28.62 1.13
C MET A 210 -9.96 -27.62 1.16
N THR A 211 -10.36 -27.20 2.35
CA THR A 211 -11.36 -26.13 2.55
C THR A 211 -10.73 -25.00 3.34
N PHE A 212 -10.76 -23.80 2.78
CA PHE A 212 -10.33 -22.58 3.46
C PHE A 212 -11.57 -21.75 3.77
N ARG A 213 -11.73 -21.32 5.02
CA ARG A 213 -12.89 -20.58 5.50
C ARG A 213 -12.47 -19.35 6.29
N VAL A 214 -13.15 -18.24 6.05
CA VAL A 214 -13.08 -17.01 6.84
C VAL A 214 -14.50 -16.52 7.06
N GLU A 215 -14.84 -16.21 8.31
CA GLU A 215 -16.14 -15.63 8.63
C GLU A 215 -16.23 -14.19 8.15
N ALA A 216 -17.42 -13.80 7.69
CA ALA A 216 -17.65 -12.42 7.27
C ALA A 216 -17.77 -11.50 8.48
N ASP A 217 -16.88 -10.51 8.55
CA ASP A 217 -17.10 -9.32 9.36
C ASP A 217 -17.67 -8.19 8.48
N PHE A 218 -18.97 -7.96 8.62
CA PHE A 218 -19.67 -6.83 8.00
C PHE A 218 -19.81 -5.61 8.91
N SER A 219 -19.42 -5.75 10.19
CA SER A 219 -19.39 -4.64 11.14
C SER A 219 -18.15 -3.76 10.96
N ASP A 220 -17.09 -4.33 10.38
CA ASP A 220 -15.88 -3.62 10.02
C ASP A 220 -16.13 -2.45 9.05
N ASP A 221 -15.65 -1.27 9.44
CA ASP A 221 -15.37 -0.19 8.48
C ASP A 221 -14.36 -0.75 7.46
N VAL A 222 -14.76 -0.88 6.19
CA VAL A 222 -13.92 -1.45 5.10
C VAL A 222 -12.52 -0.88 5.10
N ARG A 223 -12.42 0.39 5.46
CA ARG A 223 -11.20 1.17 5.35
C ARG A 223 -10.26 0.76 6.46
N LEU A 224 -10.77 0.48 7.66
CA LEU A 224 -10.00 -0.15 8.74
C LEU A 224 -9.65 -1.60 8.37
N GLY A 225 -10.61 -2.37 7.83
CA GLY A 225 -10.39 -3.75 7.37
C GLY A 225 -9.25 -3.87 6.35
N LEU A 226 -9.13 -2.91 5.42
CA LEU A 226 -8.01 -2.83 4.46
C LEU A 226 -6.66 -2.69 5.17
N ARG A 227 -6.55 -1.82 6.18
CA ARG A 227 -5.29 -1.60 6.90
C ARG A 227 -4.97 -2.80 7.77
N SER A 228 -5.94 -3.31 8.54
CA SER A 228 -5.77 -4.48 9.39
C SER A 228 -5.38 -5.75 8.61
N ALA A 229 -5.82 -5.88 7.36
CA ALA A 229 -5.45 -7.00 6.49
C ALA A 229 -4.00 -6.94 5.98
N LEU A 230 -3.44 -5.73 5.79
CA LEU A 230 -2.16 -5.54 5.09
C LEU A 230 -1.03 -5.01 5.99
N ILE A 231 -1.37 -4.44 7.14
CA ILE A 231 -0.44 -3.84 8.09
C ILE A 231 -0.46 -4.67 9.37
N ASP A 232 0.68 -5.27 9.71
CA ASP A 232 0.86 -5.96 10.98
C ASP A 232 1.21 -4.93 12.08
N PRO A 233 0.31 -4.67 13.06
CA PRO A 233 0.52 -3.67 14.10
C PRO A 233 1.71 -3.96 15.01
N ARG A 234 2.18 -5.23 15.07
CA ARG A 234 3.38 -5.59 15.82
C ARG A 234 4.63 -4.98 15.20
N THR A 235 4.66 -4.88 13.87
CA THR A 235 5.79 -4.33 13.10
C THR A 235 5.59 -2.89 12.65
N THR A 236 4.35 -2.44 12.50
CA THR A 236 4.01 -1.12 11.96
C THR A 236 2.86 -0.51 12.74
N ASN A 237 3.14 0.48 13.59
CA ASN A 237 2.14 1.26 14.31
C ASN A 237 2.09 2.73 13.83
N ALA A 238 2.75 3.04 12.71
CA ALA A 238 2.65 4.31 12.00
C ALA A 238 2.12 4.10 10.57
N TYR A 239 0.91 4.60 10.28
CA TYR A 239 0.24 4.41 8.99
C TYR A 239 -0.98 5.34 8.82
N ARG A 240 -1.45 5.49 7.58
CA ARG A 240 -2.64 6.29 7.23
C ARG A 240 -3.91 5.51 7.58
N LEU A 241 -4.70 6.01 8.52
CA LEU A 241 -5.98 5.43 8.91
C LEU A 241 -7.13 5.86 7.98
N LEU A 242 -7.15 7.14 7.62
CA LEU A 242 -8.18 7.74 6.76
C LEU A 242 -7.53 8.62 5.70
N HIS A 243 -7.88 8.39 4.43
CA HIS A 243 -7.32 9.06 3.27
C HIS A 243 -8.40 9.73 2.40
N GLY A 244 -8.98 10.81 2.92
CA GLY A 244 -9.77 11.74 2.13
C GLY A 244 -10.96 11.10 1.41
N ALA A 245 -11.20 11.54 0.17
CA ALA A 245 -12.35 11.08 -0.61
C ALA A 245 -12.24 9.62 -1.07
N SER A 246 -11.03 9.03 -1.13
CA SER A 246 -10.86 7.59 -1.37
C SER A 246 -11.44 6.75 -0.26
N ASP A 247 -11.35 7.25 0.96
CA ASP A 247 -11.99 6.71 2.15
C ASP A 247 -13.32 7.44 2.43
N GLY A 248 -14.00 7.93 1.39
CA GLY A 248 -15.35 8.51 1.43
C GLY A 248 -15.55 9.71 2.36
N ARG A 249 -14.49 10.34 2.84
CA ARG A 249 -14.52 11.52 3.71
C ARG A 249 -13.63 12.60 3.13
N ALA A 250 -14.18 13.36 2.18
CA ALA A 250 -13.43 14.35 1.42
C ALA A 250 -12.68 15.35 2.32
N ALA A 251 -11.44 15.67 1.94
CA ALA A 251 -10.57 16.63 2.64
C ALA A 251 -10.31 16.34 4.13
N TRP A 252 -10.53 15.10 4.59
CA TRP A 252 -10.19 14.69 5.95
C TRP A 252 -9.25 13.49 5.94
N TYR A 253 -8.13 13.63 6.63
CA TYR A 253 -7.08 12.61 6.71
C TYR A 253 -6.73 12.34 8.16
N VAL A 254 -6.44 11.09 8.49
CA VAL A 254 -6.02 10.69 9.84
C VAL A 254 -4.85 9.74 9.72
N ASP A 255 -3.76 10.05 10.41
CA ASP A 255 -2.59 9.19 10.58
C ASP A 255 -2.56 8.61 11.98
N ARG A 256 -2.14 7.36 12.12
CA ARG A 256 -1.73 6.77 13.39
C ARG A 256 -0.23 6.95 13.56
N PHE A 257 0.21 7.37 14.74
CA PHE A 257 1.60 7.39 15.16
C PHE A 257 1.70 6.77 16.55
N GLY A 258 1.90 5.45 16.62
CA GLY A 258 1.92 4.71 17.88
C GLY A 258 0.58 4.82 18.61
N ASP A 259 0.62 5.46 19.77
CA ASP A 259 -0.54 5.66 20.65
C ASP A 259 -1.25 6.99 20.40
N TYR A 260 -0.96 7.67 19.30
CA TYR A 260 -1.57 8.96 18.95
C TYR A 260 -2.21 8.95 17.57
N LEU A 261 -3.28 9.75 17.42
CA LEU A 261 -3.87 10.10 16.13
C LEU A 261 -3.44 11.51 15.72
N LEU A 262 -3.14 11.69 14.45
CA LEU A 262 -2.97 13.00 13.82
C LEU A 262 -4.05 13.19 12.74
N SER A 263 -5.07 13.95 13.08
CA SER A 263 -6.15 14.40 12.20
C SER A 263 -5.73 15.63 11.39
N GLN A 264 -6.06 15.67 10.10
CA GLN A 264 -5.70 16.74 9.19
C GLN A 264 -6.87 17.09 8.27
N SER A 265 -7.22 18.37 8.15
CA SER A 265 -8.26 18.86 7.24
C SER A 265 -8.03 20.32 6.86
N GLU A 266 -8.57 20.76 5.71
CA GLU A 266 -8.53 22.18 5.33
C GLU A 266 -9.45 23.02 6.24
N GLU A 267 -10.63 22.49 6.55
CA GLU A 267 -11.63 23.13 7.41
C GLU A 267 -11.52 22.63 8.87
N PRO A 268 -12.02 23.39 9.86
CA PRO A 268 -12.18 22.91 11.22
C PRO A 268 -12.97 21.61 11.29
N LEU A 269 -12.63 20.76 12.26
CA LEU A 269 -13.35 19.51 12.47
C LEU A 269 -14.81 19.75 12.89
N SER A 270 -15.74 19.08 12.22
CA SER A 270 -17.14 19.00 12.62
C SER A 270 -17.34 18.18 13.90
N ALA A 271 -18.53 18.30 14.53
CA ALA A 271 -18.87 17.51 15.71
C ALA A 271 -18.77 15.99 15.47
N ALA A 272 -19.26 15.51 14.32
CA ALA A 272 -19.18 14.09 13.95
C ALA A 272 -17.74 13.60 13.73
N GLN A 273 -16.82 14.48 13.32
CA GLN A 273 -15.41 14.13 13.19
C GLN A 273 -14.73 14.03 14.57
N HIS A 274 -15.05 14.93 15.50
CA HIS A 274 -14.58 14.84 16.88
C HIS A 274 -15.08 13.54 17.54
N GLU A 275 -16.38 13.26 17.46
CA GLU A 275 -16.96 12.05 18.04
C GLU A 275 -16.32 10.76 17.48
N ARG A 276 -16.06 10.72 16.17
CA ARG A 276 -15.36 9.58 15.55
C ARG A 276 -13.91 9.44 16.02
N LEU A 277 -13.19 10.54 16.20
CA LEU A 277 -11.82 10.49 16.74
C LEU A 277 -11.82 10.00 18.19
N ASP A 278 -12.78 10.44 19.00
CA ASP A 278 -12.95 9.99 20.39
C ASP A 278 -13.38 8.52 20.49
N GLU A 279 -14.22 8.06 19.56
CA GLU A 279 -14.58 6.65 19.39
C GLU A 279 -13.33 5.82 19.11
N TRP A 280 -12.52 6.19 18.11
CA TRP A 280 -11.27 5.49 17.78
C TRP A 280 -10.24 5.53 18.91
N MET A 281 -10.10 6.66 19.59
CA MET A 281 -9.20 6.79 20.74
C MET A 281 -9.58 5.81 21.84
N ARG A 282 -10.87 5.69 22.18
CA ARG A 282 -11.37 4.74 23.18
C ARG A 282 -11.26 3.29 22.71
N GLN A 283 -11.74 3.01 21.50
CA GLN A 283 -11.76 1.67 20.90
C GLN A 283 -10.36 1.04 20.83
N TRP A 284 -9.33 1.84 20.53
CA TRP A 284 -7.95 1.36 20.41
C TRP A 284 -7.05 1.75 21.58
N SER A 285 -7.64 2.27 22.67
CA SER A 285 -6.93 2.68 23.88
C SER A 285 -5.72 3.58 23.59
N LEU A 286 -5.91 4.56 22.70
CA LEU A 286 -4.88 5.54 22.33
C LEU A 286 -4.79 6.63 23.40
N ARG A 287 -3.62 7.25 23.53
CA ARG A 287 -3.34 8.26 24.55
C ARG A 287 -3.86 9.65 24.19
N GLY A 288 -3.85 10.03 22.91
CA GLY A 288 -4.29 11.36 22.52
C GLY A 288 -4.53 11.55 21.03
N VAL A 289 -5.28 12.60 20.72
CA VAL A 289 -5.64 13.00 19.36
C VAL A 289 -5.16 14.42 19.12
N TYR A 290 -4.43 14.60 18.04
CA TYR A 290 -3.98 15.88 17.54
C TYR A 290 -4.73 16.25 16.27
N HIS A 291 -4.93 17.55 16.05
CA HIS A 291 -5.44 18.10 14.80
C HIS A 291 -4.50 19.15 14.23
N LYS A 292 -4.27 19.09 12.92
CA LYS A 292 -3.48 20.05 12.15
C LYS A 292 -4.30 20.57 10.97
N ALA A 293 -4.46 21.89 10.89
CA ALA A 293 -5.10 22.53 9.75
C ALA A 293 -4.19 22.50 8.50
N LEU A 294 -4.75 22.09 7.36
CA LEU A 294 -4.07 22.06 6.06
C LEU A 294 -4.17 23.43 5.39
N LEU A 295 -3.33 24.37 5.82
CA LEU A 295 -3.31 25.72 5.27
C LEU A 295 -2.74 25.74 3.84
N ARG A 296 -3.52 26.22 2.87
CA ARG A 296 -3.10 26.35 1.45
C ARG A 296 -1.90 27.27 1.23
N ARG A 297 -1.55 28.12 2.22
CA ARG A 297 -0.42 29.07 2.16
C ARG A 297 0.44 28.97 3.42
N VAL A 298 1.15 27.85 3.59
CA VAL A 298 2.09 27.61 4.71
C VAL A 298 3.13 28.73 4.87
N ARG A 299 3.50 29.45 3.79
CA ARG A 299 4.49 30.55 3.82
C ARG A 299 4.09 31.77 4.66
N GLN A 300 2.83 31.91 5.04
CA GLN A 300 2.31 33.07 5.78
C GLN A 300 1.86 32.71 7.21
N ALA A 301 1.92 31.42 7.58
CA ALA A 301 1.48 30.95 8.90
C ALA A 301 2.69 30.79 9.83
N THR A 302 2.50 31.10 11.11
CA THR A 302 3.50 30.82 12.14
C THR A 302 3.65 29.31 12.37
N THR A 303 4.77 28.88 12.96
CA THR A 303 5.00 27.48 13.34
C THR A 303 3.89 26.94 14.25
N ASP A 304 3.37 27.78 15.16
CA ASP A 304 2.26 27.47 16.09
C ASP A 304 0.88 27.40 15.41
N GLU A 305 0.67 28.11 14.30
CA GLU A 305 -0.57 28.04 13.52
C GLU A 305 -0.60 26.86 12.54
N SER A 306 0.57 26.32 12.19
CA SER A 306 0.72 25.28 11.18
C SER A 306 1.04 23.89 11.75
N GLY A 307 1.33 23.80 13.05
CA GLY A 307 1.64 22.55 13.74
C GLY A 307 0.40 21.79 14.25
N PRO A 308 0.52 20.48 14.53
CA PRO A 308 -0.47 19.71 15.27
C PRO A 308 -0.80 20.30 16.65
N ARG A 309 -2.10 20.39 16.98
CA ARG A 309 -2.61 20.81 18.29
C ARG A 309 -3.36 19.67 18.95
N LEU A 310 -3.15 19.47 20.25
CA LEU A 310 -3.90 18.48 21.01
C LEU A 310 -5.37 18.88 21.07
N ILE A 311 -6.27 17.95 20.74
CA ILE A 311 -7.72 18.17 20.78
C ILE A 311 -8.45 17.20 21.72
N ALA A 312 -7.85 16.05 22.05
CA ALA A 312 -8.39 15.10 23.02
C ALA A 312 -7.28 14.26 23.65
N GLY A 313 -7.49 13.80 24.88
CA GLY A 313 -6.57 12.92 25.62
C GLY A 313 -5.32 13.63 26.16
N GLU A 314 -4.24 12.87 26.29
CA GLU A 314 -2.97 13.30 26.87
C GLU A 314 -2.00 13.82 25.82
N ALA A 315 -1.22 14.83 26.19
CA ALA A 315 -0.16 15.36 25.33
C ALA A 315 0.92 14.30 25.07
N ALA A 316 1.38 14.22 23.81
CA ALA A 316 2.56 13.47 23.44
C ALA A 316 3.82 14.07 24.10
N PRO A 317 4.80 13.23 24.48
CA PRO A 317 6.14 13.71 24.79
C PRO A 317 6.71 14.54 23.63
N GLU A 318 7.69 15.40 23.92
CA GLU A 318 8.35 16.24 22.90
C GLU A 318 8.83 15.42 21.70
N ALA A 319 9.35 14.22 21.99
CA ALA A 319 9.73 13.21 21.02
C ALA A 319 9.30 11.82 21.50
N PHE A 320 8.77 11.00 20.59
CA PHE A 320 8.39 9.63 20.88
C PHE A 320 8.69 8.72 19.68
N ALA A 321 8.92 7.44 19.92
CA ALA A 321 9.23 6.49 18.86
C ALA A 321 7.96 5.82 18.31
N VAL A 322 7.91 5.63 16.99
CA VAL A 322 6.96 4.77 16.31
C VAL A 322 7.69 3.68 15.53
N ARG A 323 6.97 2.65 15.11
CA ARG A 323 7.49 1.51 14.34
C ARG A 323 6.88 1.47 12.96
N GLU A 324 7.71 1.21 11.97
CA GLU A 324 7.29 0.91 10.60
C GLU A 324 8.19 -0.21 10.04
N ASN A 325 7.58 -1.32 9.63
CA ASN A 325 8.28 -2.53 9.14
C ASN A 325 9.36 -3.05 10.10
N GLY A 326 9.16 -2.91 11.41
CA GLY A 326 10.13 -3.28 12.44
C GLY A 326 11.20 -2.22 12.74
N VAL A 327 11.26 -1.14 11.96
CA VAL A 327 12.21 -0.02 12.14
C VAL A 327 11.58 1.07 13.00
N GLN A 328 12.36 1.64 13.91
CA GLN A 328 11.92 2.72 14.79
C GLN A 328 12.22 4.11 14.21
N TYR A 329 11.29 5.04 14.38
CA TYR A 329 11.45 6.44 13.97
C TYR A 329 10.98 7.37 15.08
N GLU A 330 11.77 8.41 15.37
CA GLU A 330 11.40 9.51 16.25
C GLU A 330 10.36 10.40 15.55
N ILE A 331 9.25 10.66 16.23
CA ILE A 331 8.16 11.55 15.83
C ILE A 331 8.10 12.72 16.82
N ARG A 332 7.85 13.91 16.30
CA ARG A 332 7.70 15.15 17.08
C ARG A 332 6.52 15.96 16.54
N PHE A 333 5.50 16.16 17.34
CA PHE A 333 4.35 16.98 16.95
C PHE A 333 4.62 18.49 17.10
N GLY A 334 5.55 18.91 17.96
CA GLY A 334 5.90 20.32 18.17
C GLY A 334 6.83 20.93 17.10
N GLU A 335 7.27 20.15 16.10
CA GLU A 335 8.26 20.56 15.10
C GLU A 335 7.68 21.41 13.94
N GLY A 336 6.40 21.79 14.03
CA GLY A 336 5.70 22.59 13.02
C GLY A 336 5.09 21.73 11.92
N TYR A 337 5.44 22.02 10.66
CA TYR A 337 4.70 21.45 9.52
C TYR A 337 4.92 19.94 9.31
N SER A 338 6.09 19.38 9.62
CA SER A 338 6.37 17.95 9.42
C SER A 338 6.69 17.27 10.74
N VAL A 339 6.19 16.04 10.92
CA VAL A 339 6.23 15.33 12.21
C VAL A 339 7.36 14.30 12.32
N GLY A 340 8.15 14.11 11.27
CA GLY A 340 9.35 13.26 11.30
C GLY A 340 9.36 12.11 10.29
N LEU A 341 8.22 11.74 9.70
CA LEU A 341 8.13 10.61 8.77
C LEU A 341 7.02 10.81 7.72
N PHE A 342 7.35 10.59 6.45
CA PHE A 342 6.38 10.53 5.36
C PHE A 342 5.90 9.08 5.18
N LEU A 343 4.67 8.79 5.63
CA LEU A 343 4.10 7.44 5.69
C LEU A 343 3.80 6.83 4.31
N ASP A 344 3.57 7.68 3.32
CA ASP A 344 3.38 7.29 1.91
C ASP A 344 4.65 6.70 1.27
N GLN A 345 5.82 6.85 1.89
CA GLN A 345 7.06 6.22 1.45
C GLN A 345 7.35 4.86 2.12
N ARG A 346 6.42 4.34 2.95
CA ARG A 346 6.62 3.09 3.71
C ARG A 346 7.07 1.92 2.85
N GLU A 347 6.37 1.70 1.73
CA GLU A 347 6.66 0.57 0.85
C GLU A 347 8.00 0.74 0.13
N ASN A 348 8.42 1.97 -0.16
CA ASN A 348 9.76 2.23 -0.72
C ASN A 348 10.86 2.01 0.32
N ARG A 349 10.64 2.41 1.58
CA ARG A 349 11.57 2.10 2.68
C ARG A 349 11.71 0.60 2.93
N ARG A 350 10.60 -0.15 2.89
CA ARG A 350 10.60 -1.62 3.01
C ARG A 350 11.51 -2.30 1.98
N ARG A 351 11.53 -1.82 0.73
CA ARG A 351 12.36 -2.39 -0.36
C ARG A 351 13.86 -2.37 -0.05
N PHE A 352 14.32 -1.42 0.77
CA PHE A 352 15.70 -1.42 1.28
C PHE A 352 15.93 -2.53 2.30
N LEU A 353 14.99 -2.75 3.22
CA LEU A 353 15.08 -3.77 4.27
C LEU A 353 15.09 -5.18 3.68
N THR A 354 14.18 -5.45 2.74
CA THR A 354 14.06 -6.76 2.10
C THR A 354 15.06 -6.98 0.98
N ARG A 355 15.80 -5.92 0.59
CA ARG A 355 16.65 -5.87 -0.61
C ARG A 355 15.90 -6.35 -1.87
N HIS A 356 14.59 -6.15 -1.92
CA HIS A 356 13.70 -6.59 -2.97
C HIS A 356 12.83 -5.42 -3.42
N VAL A 357 13.08 -4.89 -4.62
CA VAL A 357 12.35 -3.75 -5.19
C VAL A 357 11.03 -4.21 -5.79
N GLY A 358 11.05 -5.34 -6.48
CA GLY A 358 9.90 -5.95 -7.13
C GLY A 358 10.30 -7.25 -7.83
N CYS A 359 9.36 -7.87 -8.54
CA CYS A 359 9.59 -9.11 -9.29
C CYS A 359 10.82 -8.99 -10.21
N GLY A 360 11.79 -9.88 -10.05
CA GLY A 360 13.02 -9.86 -10.85
C GLY A 360 13.93 -8.64 -10.63
N PHE A 361 13.69 -7.84 -9.59
CA PHE A 361 14.45 -6.62 -9.29
C PHE A 361 15.07 -6.68 -7.88
N PRO A 362 16.26 -7.29 -7.72
CA PRO A 362 16.99 -7.25 -6.45
C PRO A 362 17.60 -5.85 -6.21
N CYS A 363 17.66 -5.38 -4.96
CA CYS A 363 18.20 -4.05 -4.62
C CYS A 363 19.74 -3.98 -4.69
N CYS A 364 20.45 -5.12 -4.70
CA CYS A 364 21.92 -5.15 -4.85
C CYS A 364 22.33 -6.36 -5.70
N ALA A 365 23.27 -6.16 -6.63
CA ALA A 365 23.75 -7.21 -7.54
C ALA A 365 24.81 -8.15 -6.91
N SER A 366 25.43 -7.77 -5.79
CA SER A 366 26.49 -8.55 -5.14
C SER A 366 26.30 -8.63 -3.63
N ALA A 367 26.33 -9.85 -3.08
CA ALA A 367 26.30 -10.13 -1.65
C ALA A 367 27.68 -9.99 -0.97
N LEU A 368 28.76 -9.80 -1.74
CA LEU A 368 30.14 -9.91 -1.27
C LEU A 368 30.72 -8.59 -0.73
N ARG A 369 30.03 -7.45 -0.89
CA ARG A 369 30.50 -6.15 -0.37
C ARG A 369 29.39 -5.34 0.27
N ARG A 370 29.76 -4.49 1.24
CA ARG A 370 28.88 -3.48 1.84
C ARG A 370 28.45 -2.47 0.75
N PRO A 371 27.15 -2.34 0.40
CA PRO A 371 26.71 -1.39 -0.62
C PRO A 371 26.91 0.07 -0.17
N GLU A 372 27.30 0.96 -1.08
CA GLU A 372 27.33 2.40 -0.86
C GLU A 372 26.02 3.04 -1.34
N VAL A 373 25.27 3.67 -0.42
CA VAL A 373 24.00 4.34 -0.71
C VAL A 373 24.13 5.84 -0.48
N LEU A 374 23.72 6.64 -1.46
CA LEU A 374 23.54 8.09 -1.29
C LEU A 374 22.05 8.39 -1.14
N ASN A 375 21.67 9.01 -0.02
CA ASN A 375 20.33 9.56 0.18
C ASN A 375 20.35 11.08 0.06
N THR A 376 19.83 11.60 -1.05
CA THR A 376 19.70 13.05 -1.27
C THR A 376 18.35 13.54 -0.77
N PHE A 377 18.30 14.78 -0.27
CA PHE A 377 17.10 15.33 0.39
C PHE A 377 16.66 14.44 1.56
N ALA A 378 17.65 14.04 2.38
CA ALA A 378 17.51 12.93 3.30
C ALA A 378 16.44 13.15 4.38
N TYR A 379 16.05 14.41 4.65
CA TYR A 379 15.15 14.78 5.74
C TYR A 379 15.62 14.15 7.06
N THR A 380 14.76 13.44 7.77
CA THR A 380 15.07 12.69 9.01
C THR A 380 15.71 11.32 8.74
N CYS A 381 16.27 11.12 7.55
CA CYS A 381 17.07 9.96 7.15
C CYS A 381 16.29 8.63 7.13
N GLY A 382 14.98 8.66 6.87
CA GLY A 382 14.13 7.45 6.89
C GLY A 382 14.60 6.33 5.96
N PHE A 383 14.95 6.66 4.70
CA PHE A 383 15.57 5.71 3.76
C PHE A 383 16.95 5.25 4.22
N SER A 384 17.74 6.16 4.78
CA SER A 384 19.10 5.87 5.23
C SER A 384 19.13 4.84 6.35
N VAL A 385 18.20 4.94 7.31
CA VAL A 385 18.06 3.96 8.40
C VAL A 385 17.77 2.57 7.82
N CYS A 386 16.80 2.45 6.90
CA CYS A 386 16.49 1.16 6.28
C CYS A 386 17.65 0.58 5.48
N ALA A 387 18.36 1.41 4.71
CA ALA A 387 19.53 0.99 3.95
C ALA A 387 20.67 0.53 4.89
N ALA A 388 20.93 1.27 5.97
CA ALA A 388 21.95 0.93 6.95
C ALA A 388 21.62 -0.37 7.71
N GLN A 389 20.35 -0.56 8.09
CA GLN A 389 19.88 -1.76 8.77
C GLN A 389 19.92 -3.00 7.87
N SER A 390 19.80 -2.82 6.55
CA SER A 390 20.09 -3.87 5.59
C SER A 390 21.58 -3.97 5.24
N GLY A 391 22.47 -3.37 6.02
CA GLY A 391 23.93 -3.52 5.94
C GLY A 391 24.63 -2.57 4.97
N ALA A 392 23.97 -1.56 4.40
CA ALA A 392 24.65 -0.57 3.56
C ALA A 392 25.52 0.40 4.39
N ARG A 393 26.53 1.00 3.76
CA ARG A 393 27.12 2.26 4.20
C ARG A 393 26.37 3.38 3.51
N VAL A 394 25.99 4.40 4.27
CA VAL A 394 25.04 5.42 3.80
C VAL A 394 25.64 6.82 3.93
N THR A 395 25.43 7.63 2.91
CA THR A 395 25.68 9.07 2.91
C THR A 395 24.34 9.80 2.83
N SER A 396 23.95 10.48 3.89
CA SER A 396 22.71 11.26 3.98
C SER A 396 23.01 12.74 3.74
N LEU A 397 22.35 13.35 2.76
CA LEU A 397 22.59 14.73 2.33
C LEU A 397 21.31 15.55 2.44
N ASP A 398 21.35 16.63 3.21
CA ASP A 398 20.18 17.51 3.40
C ASP A 398 20.60 18.97 3.63
N LEU A 399 19.69 19.90 3.31
CA LEU A 399 19.87 21.35 3.54
C LEU A 399 19.64 21.74 5.01
N SER A 400 19.19 20.84 5.89
CA SER A 400 18.91 21.12 7.29
C SER A 400 19.81 20.32 8.22
N LYS A 401 20.71 21.01 8.95
CA LYS A 401 21.49 20.39 10.03
C LYS A 401 20.58 19.74 11.08
N LYS A 402 19.48 20.42 11.41
CA LYS A 402 18.49 19.94 12.37
C LYS A 402 17.91 18.58 11.98
N TYR A 403 17.58 18.39 10.70
CA TYR A 403 17.06 17.11 10.21
C TYR A 403 18.12 16.01 10.13
N LEU A 404 19.37 16.36 9.82
CA LEU A 404 20.48 15.40 9.89
C LEU A 404 20.74 14.93 11.33
N GLU A 405 20.67 15.82 12.33
CA GLU A 405 20.75 15.43 13.74
C GLU A 405 19.57 14.56 14.18
N TRP A 406 18.37 14.85 13.69
CA TRP A 406 17.22 13.95 13.88
C TRP A 406 17.46 12.60 13.21
N GLY A 407 18.03 12.58 12.01
CA GLY A 407 18.47 11.38 11.33
C GLY A 407 19.46 10.55 12.16
N ARG A 408 20.45 11.19 12.79
CA ARG A 408 21.40 10.52 13.70
C ARG A 408 20.68 9.85 14.88
N ARG A 409 19.68 10.51 15.47
CA ARG A 409 18.84 9.89 16.52
C ARG A 409 18.05 8.69 15.99
N ASN A 410 17.52 8.76 14.78
CA ASN A 410 16.85 7.60 14.15
C ASN A 410 17.83 6.42 13.91
N PHE A 411 19.10 6.67 13.63
CA PHE A 411 20.11 5.60 13.60
C PHE A 411 20.28 4.95 14.97
N LEU A 412 20.47 5.76 16.01
CA LEU A 412 20.63 5.29 17.40
C LEU A 412 19.42 4.50 17.91
N LEU A 413 18.19 4.93 17.58
CA LEU A 413 16.95 4.20 17.90
C LEU A 413 16.89 2.78 17.34
N ASN A 414 17.70 2.48 16.32
CA ASN A 414 17.77 1.18 15.68
C ASN A 414 19.10 0.46 15.95
N GLY A 415 19.88 0.91 16.94
CA GLY A 415 21.17 0.33 17.30
C GLY A 415 22.27 0.52 16.26
N LEU A 416 22.08 1.41 15.29
CA LEU A 416 23.06 1.74 14.27
C LEU A 416 23.98 2.85 14.78
N GLN A 417 25.30 2.72 14.55
CA GLN A 417 26.30 3.71 14.95
C GLN A 417 26.40 4.80 13.87
N PRO A 418 25.97 6.05 14.10
CA PRO A 418 25.99 7.10 13.09
C PRO A 418 27.39 7.39 12.52
N GLU A 419 28.45 7.12 13.27
CA GLU A 419 29.86 7.37 12.92
C GLU A 419 30.37 6.47 11.79
N GLU A 420 29.72 5.32 11.57
CA GLU A 420 30.02 4.46 10.41
C GLU A 420 29.46 5.00 9.09
N HIS A 421 28.60 6.01 9.18
CA HIS A 421 27.85 6.62 8.09
C HIS A 421 28.22 8.10 7.94
N GLU A 422 27.80 8.71 6.83
CA GLU A 422 28.07 10.12 6.54
C GLU A 422 26.78 10.94 6.56
N PHE A 423 26.85 12.11 7.18
CA PHE A 423 25.76 13.08 7.23
C PHE A 423 26.31 14.42 6.74
N ILE A 424 25.85 14.84 5.58
CA ILE A 424 26.37 15.99 4.84
C ILE A 424 25.32 17.09 4.84
N TYR A 425 25.67 18.21 5.44
CA TYR A 425 24.90 19.44 5.33
C TYR A 425 25.28 20.19 4.04
N GLY A 426 24.29 20.46 3.19
CA GLY A 426 24.48 21.34 2.04
C GLY A 426 23.47 21.11 0.92
N ASP A 427 23.62 21.90 -0.15
CA ASP A 427 22.77 21.81 -1.33
C ASP A 427 23.05 20.52 -2.11
N ALA A 428 21.98 19.82 -2.50
CA ALA A 428 22.09 18.52 -3.16
C ALA A 428 22.87 18.60 -4.48
N VAL A 429 22.61 19.62 -5.30
CA VAL A 429 23.24 19.75 -6.63
C VAL A 429 24.73 20.09 -6.51
N GLU A 430 25.08 20.97 -5.57
CA GLU A 430 26.48 21.30 -5.31
C GLU A 430 27.27 20.06 -4.86
N TRP A 431 26.69 19.30 -3.93
CA TRP A 431 27.33 18.10 -3.40
C TRP A 431 27.42 16.97 -4.43
N LEU A 432 26.40 16.75 -5.28
CA LEU A 432 26.49 15.79 -6.39
C LEU A 432 27.71 16.10 -7.28
N ARG A 433 27.93 17.37 -7.63
CA ARG A 433 29.11 17.80 -8.40
C ARG A 433 30.42 17.64 -7.64
N ARG A 434 30.41 17.89 -6.33
CA ARG A 434 31.59 17.68 -5.48
C ARG A 434 31.96 16.20 -5.35
N LEU A 435 30.97 15.33 -5.19
CA LEU A 435 31.14 13.88 -5.14
C LEU A 435 31.69 13.34 -6.47
N LYS A 436 31.18 13.84 -7.59
CA LYS A 436 31.74 13.58 -8.93
C LYS A 436 33.22 13.98 -9.01
N ARG A 437 33.59 15.20 -8.60
CA ARG A 437 35.00 15.66 -8.59
C ARG A 437 35.90 14.82 -7.69
N LYS A 438 35.35 14.27 -6.61
CA LYS A 438 36.04 13.34 -5.70
C LYS A 438 36.06 11.90 -6.22
N ASN A 439 35.52 11.63 -7.40
CA ASN A 439 35.38 10.31 -8.00
C ASN A 439 34.67 9.30 -7.06
N ARG A 440 33.73 9.78 -6.24
CA ARG A 440 32.97 8.91 -5.34
C ARG A 440 31.75 8.36 -6.06
N MET A 441 31.58 7.04 -6.02
CA MET A 441 30.49 6.34 -6.70
C MET A 441 29.64 5.52 -5.73
N PHE A 442 28.35 5.39 -6.04
CA PHE A 442 27.36 4.72 -5.22
C PHE A 442 26.71 3.55 -5.97
N ASP A 443 26.37 2.51 -5.22
CA ASP A 443 25.57 1.38 -5.73
C ASP A 443 24.10 1.78 -5.88
N LEU A 444 23.62 2.72 -5.04
CA LEU A 444 22.27 3.24 -5.10
C LEU A 444 22.23 4.74 -4.76
N VAL A 445 21.43 5.51 -5.51
CA VAL A 445 21.12 6.91 -5.22
C VAL A 445 19.62 7.08 -5.02
N VAL A 446 19.21 7.65 -3.88
CA VAL A 446 17.82 8.06 -3.56
C VAL A 446 17.67 9.53 -3.90
N LEU A 447 16.70 9.83 -4.75
CA LEU A 447 16.35 11.18 -5.18
C LEU A 447 14.88 11.46 -4.85
N ASP A 448 14.64 12.05 -3.69
CA ASP A 448 13.28 12.42 -3.21
C ASP A 448 13.19 13.93 -2.87
N PRO A 449 13.33 14.82 -3.88
CA PRO A 449 13.30 16.26 -3.64
C PRO A 449 11.91 16.76 -3.21
N PRO A 450 11.83 17.86 -2.45
CA PRO A 450 10.57 18.54 -2.21
C PRO A 450 9.97 19.08 -3.52
N THR A 451 8.65 19.27 -3.59
CA THR A 451 8.01 19.88 -4.78
C THR A 451 8.55 21.27 -5.09
N PHE A 452 8.86 22.03 -4.03
CA PHE A 452 9.40 23.36 -4.09
C PHE A 452 10.43 23.55 -2.98
N SER A 453 11.53 24.21 -3.29
CA SER A 453 12.46 24.73 -2.28
C SER A 453 13.14 26.01 -2.76
N GLN A 454 13.74 26.74 -1.82
CA GLN A 454 14.61 27.88 -2.13
C GLN A 454 15.95 27.68 -1.43
N SER A 455 17.04 27.85 -2.18
CA SER A 455 18.39 27.85 -1.62
C SER A 455 19.19 29.03 -2.20
N LYS A 456 20.12 29.59 -1.43
CA LYS A 456 20.98 30.68 -1.90
C LYS A 456 21.73 30.32 -3.20
N PRO A 457 22.28 29.09 -3.37
CA PRO A 457 23.03 28.74 -4.58
C PRO A 457 22.16 28.46 -5.82
N PHE A 458 20.95 27.93 -5.64
CA PHE A 458 20.11 27.46 -6.74
C PHE A 458 18.92 28.39 -7.05
N GLY A 459 18.63 29.36 -6.18
CA GLY A 459 17.43 30.17 -6.28
C GLY A 459 16.18 29.32 -6.01
N VAL A 460 15.21 29.39 -6.92
CA VAL A 460 13.93 28.68 -6.80
C VAL A 460 13.99 27.32 -7.47
N PHE A 461 13.76 26.26 -6.70
CA PHE A 461 13.57 24.89 -7.20
C PHE A 461 12.08 24.57 -7.34
N GLN A 462 11.74 23.94 -8.46
CA GLN A 462 10.41 23.37 -8.78
C GLN A 462 10.64 22.00 -9.39
N VAL A 463 10.08 20.95 -8.80
CA VAL A 463 10.41 19.57 -9.18
C VAL A 463 10.07 19.28 -10.64
N GLU A 464 8.95 19.77 -11.16
CA GLU A 464 8.49 19.57 -12.53
C GLU A 464 9.45 20.17 -13.58
N LYS A 465 10.19 21.22 -13.21
CA LYS A 465 11.13 21.90 -14.11
C LYS A 465 12.57 21.40 -13.98
N HIS A 466 12.93 20.85 -12.81
CA HIS A 466 14.32 20.64 -12.44
C HIS A 466 14.67 19.19 -12.13
N LEU A 467 13.70 18.27 -12.06
CA LEU A 467 13.98 16.86 -11.76
C LEU A 467 14.95 16.22 -12.77
N GLY A 468 14.78 16.49 -14.07
CA GLY A 468 15.69 15.98 -15.11
C GLY A 468 17.15 16.42 -14.90
N ARG A 469 17.38 17.64 -14.39
CA ARG A 469 18.72 18.09 -14.02
C ARG A 469 19.28 17.29 -12.84
N LEU A 470 18.48 17.04 -11.81
CA LEU A 470 18.91 16.24 -10.65
C LEU A 470 19.25 14.80 -11.06
N VAL A 471 18.40 14.17 -11.86
CA VAL A 471 18.65 12.83 -12.43
C VAL A 471 19.99 12.83 -13.17
N ARG A 472 20.22 13.80 -14.06
CA ARG A 472 21.48 13.92 -14.81
C ARG A 472 22.72 14.07 -13.93
N GLU A 473 22.63 14.82 -12.83
CA GLU A 473 23.75 15.01 -11.89
C GLU A 473 24.03 13.75 -11.05
N CYS A 474 23.06 12.83 -10.92
CA CYS A 474 23.26 11.54 -10.24
C CYS A 474 23.99 10.51 -11.11
N LEU A 475 23.80 10.52 -12.43
CA LEU A 475 24.34 9.47 -13.31
C LEU A 475 25.87 9.30 -13.27
N PRO A 476 26.69 10.37 -13.22
CA PRO A 476 28.15 10.23 -13.17
C PRO A 476 28.68 9.63 -11.87
N ILE A 477 27.91 9.68 -10.79
CA ILE A 477 28.29 9.11 -9.48
C ILE A 477 27.62 7.75 -9.23
N LEU A 478 26.85 7.24 -10.19
CA LEU A 478 26.22 5.94 -10.08
C LEU A 478 27.10 4.87 -10.73
N LYS A 479 27.43 3.81 -9.99
CA LYS A 479 28.17 2.66 -10.50
C LYS A 479 27.44 2.01 -11.69
N ARG A 480 28.16 1.24 -12.49
CA ARG A 480 27.55 0.36 -13.51
C ARG A 480 26.62 -0.64 -12.82
N GLU A 481 25.45 -0.90 -13.39
CA GLU A 481 24.35 -1.67 -12.78
C GLU A 481 23.80 -1.05 -11.48
N GLY A 482 24.14 0.21 -11.19
CA GLY A 482 23.67 0.93 -10.01
C GLY A 482 22.18 1.27 -10.11
N ILE A 483 21.56 1.49 -8.96
CA ILE A 483 20.14 1.79 -8.87
C ILE A 483 19.91 3.28 -8.63
N LEU A 484 19.05 3.88 -9.42
CA LEU A 484 18.51 5.21 -9.17
C LEU A 484 17.05 5.07 -8.73
N PHE A 485 16.75 5.49 -7.50
CA PHE A 485 15.38 5.67 -7.03
C PHE A 485 15.01 7.15 -7.17
N VAL A 486 13.92 7.43 -7.89
CA VAL A 486 13.42 8.80 -8.12
C VAL A 486 12.00 8.89 -7.60
N SER A 487 11.72 9.95 -6.84
CA SER A 487 10.44 10.19 -6.19
C SER A 487 9.98 11.64 -6.33
N THR A 488 8.67 11.84 -6.36
CA THR A 488 8.05 13.16 -6.20
C THR A 488 6.62 13.03 -5.68
N ASN A 489 6.22 13.95 -4.81
CA ASN A 489 4.85 14.10 -4.29
C ASN A 489 4.05 15.22 -4.99
N SER A 490 4.47 15.71 -6.16
CA SER A 490 3.75 16.79 -6.86
C SER A 490 2.38 16.35 -7.40
N ALA A 491 1.30 16.61 -6.66
CA ALA A 491 -0.05 16.15 -7.01
C ALA A 491 -0.53 16.53 -8.43
N ARG A 492 -0.04 17.63 -9.01
CA ARG A 492 -0.46 18.10 -10.34
C ARG A 492 0.34 17.49 -11.50
N TRP A 493 1.40 16.75 -11.21
CA TRP A 493 2.27 16.16 -12.23
C TRP A 493 1.88 14.69 -12.45
N PRO A 494 1.32 14.33 -13.62
CA PRO A 494 0.89 12.95 -13.87
C PRO A 494 2.06 11.97 -13.98
N PRO A 495 1.87 10.67 -13.63
CA PRO A 495 2.89 9.64 -13.71
C PRO A 495 3.58 9.52 -15.06
N GLU A 496 2.82 9.64 -16.15
CA GLU A 496 3.32 9.55 -17.52
C GLU A 496 4.34 10.65 -17.80
N ALA A 497 4.02 11.91 -17.48
CA ALA A 497 4.92 13.04 -17.69
C ALA A 497 6.16 12.98 -16.78
N PHE A 498 6.01 12.46 -15.56
CA PHE A 498 7.13 12.20 -14.65
C PHE A 498 8.11 11.18 -15.23
N LEU A 499 7.61 10.05 -15.73
CA LEU A 499 8.44 9.02 -16.35
C LEU A 499 9.06 9.50 -17.66
N GLU A 500 8.31 10.26 -18.48
CA GLU A 500 8.82 10.80 -19.74
C GLU A 500 10.02 11.74 -19.50
N THR A 501 9.92 12.63 -18.52
CA THR A 501 11.04 13.52 -18.14
C THR A 501 12.32 12.76 -17.77
N ILE A 502 12.15 11.60 -17.11
CA ILE A 502 13.28 10.73 -16.76
C ILE A 502 13.84 10.07 -18.03
N LYS A 503 12.98 9.53 -18.91
CA LYS A 503 13.38 8.87 -20.16
C LYS A 503 14.11 9.82 -21.11
N GLU A 504 13.61 11.05 -21.29
CA GLU A 504 14.26 12.11 -22.06
C GLU A 504 15.65 12.43 -21.50
N THR A 505 15.76 12.52 -20.17
CA THR A 505 17.05 12.76 -19.50
C THR A 505 18.02 11.60 -19.72
N MET A 506 17.53 10.36 -19.67
CA MET A 506 18.35 9.16 -19.90
C MET A 506 18.82 9.06 -21.35
N ALA A 507 17.99 9.40 -22.33
CA ALA A 507 18.32 9.34 -23.76
C ALA A 507 19.56 10.17 -24.12
N ILE A 508 19.77 11.30 -23.46
CA ILE A 508 20.93 12.19 -23.68
C ILE A 508 22.12 11.91 -22.75
N SER A 509 22.03 10.91 -21.88
CA SER A 509 23.04 10.63 -20.87
C SER A 509 24.15 9.68 -21.31
N GLY A 510 23.92 8.91 -22.38
CA GLY A 510 24.78 7.80 -22.81
C GLY A 510 24.70 6.54 -21.92
N ARG A 511 23.80 6.50 -20.93
CA ARG A 511 23.50 5.35 -20.06
C ARG A 511 22.16 4.72 -20.45
N ARG A 512 21.95 3.44 -20.15
CA ARG A 512 20.71 2.71 -20.49
C ARG A 512 19.93 2.31 -19.24
N ILE A 513 18.60 2.38 -19.29
CA ILE A 513 17.75 1.75 -18.28
C ILE A 513 17.67 0.24 -18.59
N ALA A 514 18.21 -0.58 -17.68
CA ALA A 514 18.19 -2.03 -17.78
C ALA A 514 16.91 -2.64 -17.22
N HIS A 515 16.38 -2.05 -16.14
CA HIS A 515 15.14 -2.47 -15.50
C HIS A 515 14.45 -1.23 -14.90
N GLU A 516 13.14 -1.10 -15.13
CA GLU A 516 12.27 -0.08 -14.55
C GLU A 516 11.19 -0.72 -13.67
N HIS A 517 10.99 -0.21 -12.47
CA HIS A 517 9.87 -0.58 -11.60
C HIS A 517 9.20 0.68 -11.04
N TYR A 518 8.00 0.99 -11.54
CA TYR A 518 7.15 2.04 -10.98
C TYR A 518 6.47 1.52 -9.70
N ALA A 519 6.71 2.19 -8.58
CA ALA A 519 6.11 1.85 -7.30
C ALA A 519 5.01 2.89 -6.97
N PRO A 520 3.73 2.48 -6.92
CA PRO A 520 2.63 3.37 -6.56
C PRO A 520 2.62 3.66 -5.05
N GLN A 521 1.76 4.58 -4.63
CA GLN A 521 1.56 4.84 -3.21
C GLN A 521 1.01 3.60 -2.45
N PRO A 522 1.37 3.45 -1.16
CA PRO A 522 0.94 2.33 -0.33
C PRO A 522 -0.58 2.16 -0.27
N THR A 523 -1.04 0.94 0.03
CA THR A 523 -2.47 0.58 0.06
C THR A 523 -3.29 1.30 1.14
N ASP A 524 -2.66 1.82 2.19
CA ASP A 524 -3.30 2.69 3.18
C ASP A 524 -3.47 4.15 2.72
N PHE A 525 -2.94 4.48 1.53
CA PHE A 525 -3.23 5.67 0.74
C PHE A 525 -4.03 5.28 -0.51
N PRO A 526 -5.30 4.83 -0.38
CA PRO A 526 -6.08 4.35 -1.50
C PRO A 526 -6.31 5.43 -2.57
N VAL A 527 -6.41 5.03 -3.83
CA VAL A 527 -6.52 5.95 -4.98
C VAL A 527 -7.96 6.05 -5.52
N SER A 528 -8.41 7.28 -5.53
CA SER A 528 -9.66 7.88 -5.98
C SER A 528 -9.70 8.39 -7.43
N ARG A 529 -10.89 8.50 -8.06
CA ARG A 529 -11.08 9.60 -9.04
C ARG A 529 -11.15 10.96 -8.33
N LYS A 530 -11.73 10.98 -7.12
CA LYS A 530 -11.87 12.19 -6.30
C LYS A 530 -10.64 12.49 -5.44
N GLU A 531 -9.72 11.53 -5.35
CA GLU A 531 -8.51 11.58 -4.54
C GLU A 531 -7.39 10.84 -5.30
N PRO A 532 -6.89 11.45 -6.40
CA PRO A 532 -5.91 10.80 -7.27
C PRO A 532 -4.57 10.62 -6.56
N ALA A 533 -3.77 9.67 -7.06
CA ALA A 533 -2.43 9.45 -6.54
C ALA A 533 -1.56 10.70 -6.72
N TYR A 534 -0.88 11.13 -5.67
CA TYR A 534 0.01 12.29 -5.72
C TYR A 534 1.50 11.88 -5.70
N LEU A 535 1.82 10.74 -5.08
CA LEU A 535 3.16 10.18 -5.04
C LEU A 535 3.45 9.43 -6.34
N LYS A 536 4.59 9.75 -6.97
CA LYS A 536 5.15 8.95 -8.06
C LYS A 536 6.54 8.54 -7.66
N THR A 537 6.82 7.25 -7.74
CA THR A 537 8.16 6.73 -7.50
C THR A 537 8.55 5.70 -8.54
N VAL A 538 9.82 5.71 -8.94
CA VAL A 538 10.37 4.75 -9.88
C VAL A 538 11.75 4.31 -9.42
N TRP A 539 12.00 3.01 -9.55
CA TRP A 539 13.29 2.38 -9.33
C TRP A 539 13.87 1.98 -10.68
N LEU A 540 15.11 2.40 -10.95
CA LEU A 540 15.77 2.22 -12.24
C LEU A 540 17.12 1.55 -12.02
N ARG A 541 17.36 0.42 -12.68
CA ARG A 541 18.71 -0.14 -12.81
C ARG A 541 19.36 0.47 -14.04
N ILE A 542 20.52 1.10 -13.85
CA ILE A 542 21.20 1.87 -14.89
C ILE A 542 22.51 1.18 -15.31
N GLU A 543 22.61 0.88 -16.60
CA GLU A 543 23.79 0.35 -17.26
C GLU A 543 24.72 1.44 -17.77
#